data_AF-A0A536UUX7-F1
#
_entry.id   AF-A0A536UUX7-F1
#
_cell.length_a   1.000
_cell.length_b   1.000
_cell.length_c   1.000
_cell.angle_alpha   90.00
_cell.angle_beta   90.00
_cell.angle_gamma   90.00
#
_symmetry.space_group_name_H-M   'P 1'
#
loop_
_entity.id
_entity.type
_entity.pdbx_description
1 polymer ?
#
loop_
_entity_poly.entity_id
_entity_poly.type
_entity_poly.pdbx_seq_one_letter_code
_entity_poly.pdbx_strand_id
1 'polypeptide(L)'
;MPEEDEPLPQLLRKRELELLRTAIARLPAPYRDALVLVELHGCSYVEAASICGCEIGTIRSRLSRARNFLAEKLADERDASVTGEIR
;
A
#
# COMPACT_ATOMS: atom_id res chain seq x y z
N MET A 1 -25.14 -13.35 9.59
CA MET A 1 -25.61 -12.66 8.37
C MET A 1 -24.87 -13.29 7.20
N PRO A 2 -25.54 -13.81 6.15
CA PRO A 2 -24.92 -14.74 5.21
C PRO A 2 -24.12 -14.09 4.06
N GLU A 3 -23.84 -12.77 4.10
CA GLU A 3 -23.02 -12.13 3.07
C GLU A 3 -21.51 -12.21 3.33
N GLU A 4 -21.05 -12.52 4.55
CA GLU A 4 -19.60 -12.55 4.86
C GLU A 4 -18.91 -13.87 4.44
N ASP A 5 -19.68 -14.94 4.23
CA ASP A 5 -19.18 -16.29 3.94
C ASP A 5 -19.23 -16.69 2.44
N GLU A 6 -19.57 -15.76 1.55
CA GLU A 6 -19.69 -16.08 0.12
C GLU A 6 -18.29 -16.25 -0.54
N PRO A 7 -18.03 -17.35 -1.27
CA PRO A 7 -16.68 -17.66 -1.78
C PRO A 7 -16.09 -16.63 -2.73
N LEU A 8 -16.91 -16.01 -3.60
CA LEU A 8 -16.42 -15.08 -4.62
C LEU A 8 -15.98 -13.73 -4.04
N PRO A 9 -16.78 -13.03 -3.20
CA PRO A 9 -16.32 -11.83 -2.49
C PRO A 9 -15.03 -12.06 -1.69
N GLN A 10 -14.89 -13.21 -1.03
CA GLN A 10 -13.67 -13.54 -0.27
C GLN A 10 -12.44 -13.69 -1.16
N LEU A 11 -12.56 -14.37 -2.31
CA LEU A 11 -11.47 -14.55 -3.27
C LEU A 11 -11.03 -13.22 -3.86
N LEU A 12 -11.98 -12.33 -4.20
CA LEU A 12 -11.68 -10.99 -4.71
C LEU A 12 -10.91 -10.16 -3.67
N ARG A 13 -11.41 -10.12 -2.42
CA ARG A 13 -10.74 -9.43 -1.32
C ARG A 13 -9.33 -9.96 -1.06
N LYS A 14 -9.14 -11.29 -1.11
CA LYS A 14 -7.82 -11.92 -0.96
C LYS A 14 -6.88 -11.45 -2.07
N ARG A 15 -7.36 -11.40 -3.33
CA ARG A 15 -6.56 -10.93 -4.46
C ARG A 15 -6.16 -9.46 -4.32
N GLU A 16 -7.09 -8.59 -3.94
CA GLU A 16 -6.80 -7.17 -3.69
C GLU A 16 -5.74 -6.98 -2.59
N LEU A 17 -5.84 -7.76 -1.52
CA LEU A 17 -4.86 -7.72 -0.43
C LEU A 17 -3.46 -8.17 -0.89
N GLU A 18 -3.37 -9.22 -1.71
CA GLU A 18 -2.09 -9.68 -2.27
C GLU A 18 -1.47 -8.65 -3.23
N LEU A 19 -2.29 -7.97 -4.04
CA LEU A 19 -1.82 -6.87 -4.91
C LEU A 19 -1.25 -5.72 -4.07
N LEU A 20 -1.98 -5.30 -3.04
CA LEU A 20 -1.52 -4.24 -2.14
C LEU A 20 -0.22 -4.62 -1.43
N ARG A 21 -0.13 -5.85 -0.89
CA ARG A 21 1.10 -6.37 -0.26
C ARG A 21 2.29 -6.33 -1.20
N THR A 22 2.10 -6.78 -2.44
CA THR A 22 3.13 -6.79 -3.46
C THR A 22 3.58 -5.37 -3.81
N ALA A 23 2.63 -4.44 -3.96
CA ALA A 23 2.94 -3.04 -4.25
C ALA A 23 3.71 -2.37 -3.11
N ILE A 24 3.32 -2.60 -1.85
CA ILE A 24 4.05 -2.10 -0.67
C ILE A 24 5.47 -2.69 -0.62
N ALA A 25 5.65 -3.98 -0.92
CA ALA A 25 6.96 -4.62 -0.93
C ALA A 25 7.92 -4.02 -1.97
N ARG A 26 7.39 -3.49 -3.08
CA ARG A 26 8.16 -2.83 -4.15
C ARG A 26 8.53 -1.37 -3.85
N LEU A 27 7.98 -0.77 -2.79
CA LEU A 27 8.35 0.59 -2.41
C LEU A 27 9.84 0.67 -2.01
N PRO A 28 10.54 1.74 -2.43
CA PRO A 28 11.82 2.11 -1.84
C PRO A 28 11.74 2.12 -0.31
N ALA A 29 12.75 1.56 0.37
CA ALA A 29 12.72 1.36 1.83
C ALA A 29 12.29 2.62 2.62
N PRO A 30 12.82 3.82 2.35
CA PRO A 30 12.42 5.02 3.09
C PRO A 30 10.92 5.36 3.00
N TYR A 31 10.27 5.04 1.88
CA TYR A 31 8.84 5.30 1.65
C TYR A 31 7.99 4.23 2.32
N ARG A 32 8.42 2.97 2.22
CA ARG A 32 7.79 1.84 2.90
C ARG A 32 7.84 2.01 4.41
N ASP A 33 8.98 2.35 4.99
CA ASP A 33 9.14 2.49 6.44
C ASP A 33 8.21 3.58 6.99
N ALA A 34 8.18 4.74 6.32
CA ALA A 34 7.28 5.83 6.70
C ALA A 34 5.80 5.41 6.63
N LEU A 35 5.40 4.72 5.55
CA LEU A 35 4.03 4.23 5.37
C LEU A 35 3.65 3.19 6.44
N VAL A 36 4.51 2.20 6.66
CA VAL A 36 4.26 1.09 7.59
C VAL A 36 4.18 1.59 9.03
N LEU A 37 5.08 2.47 9.45
CA LEU A 37 5.07 3.01 10.81
C LEU A 37 3.81 3.84 11.08
N VAL A 38 3.46 4.73 10.16
CA VAL A 38 2.33 5.66 10.39
C VAL A 38 0.98 4.98 10.16
N GLU A 39 0.79 4.37 8.99
CA GLU A 39 -0.54 3.93 8.55
C GLU A 39 -0.89 2.52 9.06
N LEU A 40 0.11 1.65 9.28
CA LEU A 40 -0.14 0.28 9.77
C LEU A 40 0.12 0.12 11.26
N HIS A 41 1.16 0.75 11.81
CA HIS A 41 1.47 0.67 13.24
C HIS A 41 0.86 1.83 14.05
N GLY A 42 0.29 2.84 13.39
CA GLY A 42 -0.36 3.97 14.06
C GLY A 42 0.62 4.92 14.77
N CYS A 43 1.92 4.86 14.44
CA CYS A 43 2.90 5.78 15.02
C CYS A 43 2.59 7.23 14.64
N SER A 44 2.81 8.15 15.57
CA SER A 44 2.80 9.57 15.26
C SER A 44 3.95 9.94 14.31
N TYR A 45 3.84 11.08 13.63
CA TYR A 45 4.93 11.56 12.76
C TYR A 45 6.23 11.81 13.52
N VAL A 46 6.15 12.17 14.81
CA VAL A 46 7.33 12.39 15.66
C VAL A 46 8.03 11.07 15.97
N GLU A 47 7.29 10.03 16.35
CA GLU A 47 7.83 8.70 16.61
C GLU A 47 8.43 8.09 15.34
N ALA A 48 7.72 8.16 14.22
CA ALA A 48 8.20 7.67 12.94
C ALA A 48 9.49 8.39 12.49
N ALA A 49 9.56 9.71 12.68
CA ALA A 49 10.75 10.51 12.39
C ALA A 49 11.95 10.08 13.26
N SER A 50 11.71 9.84 14.55
CA SER A 50 12.73 9.34 15.48
C SER A 50 13.24 7.95 15.09
N ILE A 51 12.34 7.01 14.79
CA ILE A 51 12.68 5.63 14.36
C ILE A 51 13.46 5.64 13.04
N CYS A 52 13.06 6.50 12.10
CA CYS A 52 13.69 6.60 10.77
C CYS A 52 14.96 7.47 10.74
N GLY A 53 15.33 8.13 11.85
CA GLY A 53 16.47 9.04 11.91
C GLY A 53 16.37 10.21 10.92
N CYS A 54 15.18 10.80 10.74
CA CYS A 54 14.97 11.91 9.81
C CYS A 54 14.02 12.98 10.36
N GLU A 55 13.95 14.14 9.71
CA GLU A 55 13.03 15.23 10.06
C GLU A 55 11.54 14.84 9.95
N ILE A 56 10.68 15.40 10.80
CA ILE A 56 9.21 15.20 10.74
C ILE A 56 8.66 15.60 9.35
N GLY A 57 9.16 16.69 8.77
CA GLY A 57 8.80 17.12 7.41
C GLY A 57 9.18 16.09 6.34
N THR A 58 10.22 15.28 6.58
CA THR A 58 10.64 14.20 5.70
C THR A 58 9.68 13.02 5.76
N ILE A 59 9.09 12.71 6.91
CA ILE A 59 8.04 11.69 7.01
C ILE A 59 6.85 12.07 6.13
N ARG A 60 6.38 13.32 6.21
CA ARG A 60 5.26 13.80 5.38
C ARG A 60 5.56 13.68 3.88
N SER A 61 6.77 14.05 3.44
CA SER A 61 7.16 13.96 2.03
C SER A 61 7.34 12.51 1.57
N ARG A 62 7.89 11.62 2.41
CA ARG A 62 8.00 10.17 2.16
C ARG A 62 6.63 9.53 2.03
N LEU A 63 5.68 9.86 2.91
CA LEU A 63 4.29 9.37 2.84
C LEU A 63 3.61 9.79 1.54
N SER A 64 3.74 11.08 1.16
CA SER A 64 3.19 11.57 -0.10
C SER A 64 3.72 10.78 -1.30
N ARG A 65 5.05 10.57 -1.36
CA ARG A 65 5.68 9.78 -2.43
C ARG A 65 5.26 8.30 -2.39
N ALA A 66 5.15 7.71 -1.21
CA ALA A 66 4.69 6.33 -1.03
C ALA A 66 3.27 6.15 -1.61
N ARG A 67 2.34 7.05 -1.28
CA ARG A 67 0.96 6.98 -1.78
C ARG A 67 0.89 7.17 -3.30
N ASN A 68 1.66 8.11 -3.86
CA ASN A 68 1.70 8.29 -5.31
C ASN A 68 2.23 7.05 -6.03
N PHE A 69 3.31 6.45 -5.50
CA PHE A 69 3.86 5.22 -6.07
C PHE A 69 2.87 4.06 -6.01
N LEU A 70 2.15 3.90 -4.90
CA LEU A 70 1.10 2.88 -4.78
C LEU A 70 -0.06 3.15 -5.73
N ALA A 71 -0.51 4.40 -5.85
CA ALA A 71 -1.58 4.77 -6.76
C ALA A 71 -1.24 4.45 -8.23
N GLU A 72 -0.02 4.78 -8.66
CA GLU A 72 0.49 4.46 -9.99
C GLU A 72 0.53 2.94 -10.22
N LYS A 73 1.13 2.19 -9.29
CA LYS A 73 1.27 0.73 -9.44
C LYS A 73 -0.06 0.00 -9.41
N LEU A 74 -1.00 0.41 -8.56
CA LEU A 74 -2.33 -0.21 -8.52
C LEU A 74 -3.16 0.19 -9.75
N ALA A 75 -2.95 1.37 -10.33
CA ALA A 75 -3.57 1.73 -11.61
C ALA A 75 -3.04 0.84 -12.75
N ASP A 76 -1.73 0.67 -12.85
CA ASP A 76 -1.09 -0.21 -13.84
C ASP A 76 -1.66 -1.65 -13.79
N GLU A 77 -1.78 -2.21 -12.57
CA GLU A 77 -2.29 -3.58 -12.36
C GLU A 77 -3.79 -3.69 -12.70
N ARG A 78 -4.58 -2.64 -12.45
CA ARG A 78 -5.99 -2.60 -12.85
C ARG A 78 -6.12 -2.59 -14.38
N ASP A 79 -5.33 -1.78 -15.07
CA ASP A 79 -5.35 -1.70 -16.53
C ASP A 79 -4.84 -3.01 -17.18
N ALA A 80 -3.84 -3.65 -16.56
CA ALA A 80 -3.36 -4.98 -16.97
C ALA A 80 -4.44 -6.07 -16.82
N SER A 81 -5.27 -5.99 -15.78
CA SER A 81 -6.39 -6.92 -15.59
C SER A 81 -7.57 -6.68 -16.55
N VAL A 82 -7.73 -5.47 -17.08
CA VAL A 82 -8.75 -5.13 -18.11
C VAL A 82 -8.30 -5.53 -19.52
N THR A 83 -6.99 -5.50 -19.78
CA THR A 83 -6.41 -5.86 -21.10
C THR A 83 -6.10 -7.36 -21.23
N GLY A 84 -6.28 -8.13 -20.15
CA GLY A 84 -5.86 -9.54 -20.03
C GLY A 84 -6.80 -10.61 -20.58
N GLU A 85 -7.89 -10.25 -21.26
CA GLU A 85 -8.65 -11.18 -22.11
C GLU A 85 -8.25 -10.94 -23.57
N ILE A 86 -7.88 -12.00 -24.29
CA ILE A 86 -7.30 -12.05 -25.65
C ILE A 86 -5.75 -12.06 -25.66
N ARG A 87 -5.18 -13.19 -25.25
CA ARG A 87 -4.07 -13.81 -25.99
C ARG A 87 -4.15 -15.32 -25.94
#